data_AF-A0A3N5V7F0-F1
#
_entry.id   AF-A0A3N5V7F0-F1
#
_cell.length_a   1.000
_cell.length_b   1.000
_cell.length_c   1.000
_cell.angle_alpha   90.00
_cell.angle_beta   90.00
_cell.angle_gamma   90.00
#
_symmetry.space_group_name_H-M   'P 1'
#
loop_
_entity.id
_entity.type
_entity.pdbx_description
1 polymer ?
#
loop_
_entity_poly.entity_id
_entity_poly.type
_entity_poly.pdbx_seq_one_letter_code
_entity_poly.pdbx_strand_id
1 'polypeptide(L)'
;MILFPEDDILIREIESWKGFADMLCSEDRRLFLQMLNDCHRYSNAINAKGEPFPAEALLMTLVFIQHKMISWLIKYRYKKLK
;
A
#
# COMPACT_ATOMS: atom_id res chain seq x y z
N MET A 1 -17.38 -6.63 -9.56
CA MET A 1 -17.09 -7.90 -8.87
C MET A 1 -16.02 -8.59 -9.71
N ILE A 2 -14.80 -8.77 -9.20
CA ILE A 2 -13.70 -9.42 -9.93
C ILE A 2 -13.87 -10.92 -9.72
N LEU A 3 -14.03 -11.67 -10.81
CA LEU A 3 -14.45 -13.07 -10.79
C LEU A 3 -13.30 -14.05 -10.53
N PHE A 4 -12.04 -13.60 -10.63
CA PHE A 4 -10.85 -14.43 -10.46
C PHE A 4 -9.74 -13.68 -9.70
N PRO A 5 -9.05 -14.31 -8.73
CA PRO A 5 -7.92 -13.71 -8.02
C PRO A 5 -6.76 -13.31 -8.93
N GLU A 6 -6.63 -13.96 -10.09
CA GLU A 6 -5.60 -13.71 -11.11
C GLU A 6 -5.78 -12.37 -11.84
N ASP A 7 -6.98 -11.78 -11.79
CA ASP A 7 -7.30 -10.47 -12.36
C ASP A 7 -7.06 -9.31 -11.37
N ASP A 8 -6.64 -9.60 -10.14
CA ASP A 8 -6.35 -8.56 -9.15
C ASP A 8 -4.97 -7.94 -9.43
N ILE A 9 -5.00 -6.82 -10.16
CA ILE A 9 -3.83 -6.00 -10.51
C ILE A 9 -2.95 -5.74 -9.29
N LEU A 10 -3.55 -5.51 -8.11
CA LEU A 10 -2.80 -5.29 -6.88
C LEU A 10 -2.02 -6.52 -6.44
N ILE A 11 -2.59 -7.73 -6.52
CA ILE A 11 -1.91 -8.96 -6.10
C ILE A 11 -0.69 -9.20 -6.98
N ARG A 12 -0.87 -9.10 -8.31
CA ARG A 12 0.24 -9.25 -9.28
C ARG A 12 1.34 -8.22 -9.04
N GLU A 13 0.96 -6.99 -8.74
CA GLU A 13 1.93 -5.94 -8.44
C GLU A 13 2.67 -6.25 -7.14
N ILE A 14 1.99 -6.56 -6.02
CA ILE A 14 2.66 -6.91 -4.76
C ILE A 14 3.65 -8.08 -4.93
N GLU A 15 3.26 -9.10 -5.69
CA GLU A 15 4.12 -10.24 -6.01
C GLU A 15 5.38 -9.82 -6.78
N SER A 16 5.30 -8.82 -7.67
CA SER A 16 6.44 -8.31 -8.44
C SER A 16 7.52 -7.67 -7.53
N TRP A 17 7.12 -7.17 -6.35
CA TRP A 17 8.03 -6.57 -5.37
C TRP A 17 8.73 -7.58 -4.45
N LYS A 18 8.45 -8.90 -4.55
CA LYS A 18 9.10 -9.92 -3.70
C LYS A 18 10.61 -9.93 -3.82
N GLY A 19 11.16 -9.78 -5.04
CA GLY A 19 12.61 -9.73 -5.24
C GLY A 19 13.29 -8.56 -4.51
N PHE A 20 12.60 -7.42 -4.40
CA PHE A 20 13.07 -6.30 -3.57
C PHE A 20 13.02 -6.66 -2.09
N ALA A 21 11.90 -7.24 -1.63
CA ALA A 21 11.70 -7.63 -0.24
C ALA A 21 12.76 -8.66 0.22
N ASP A 22 13.13 -9.61 -0.64
CA ASP A 22 14.10 -10.66 -0.33
C ASP A 22 15.54 -10.14 -0.13
N MET A 23 15.85 -8.96 -0.69
CA MET A 23 17.15 -8.31 -0.50
C MET A 23 17.23 -7.46 0.77
N LEU A 24 16.11 -7.26 1.47
CA LEU A 24 16.07 -6.53 2.73
C LEU A 24 16.46 -7.42 3.92
N CYS A 25 16.96 -6.80 4.99
CA CYS A 25 17.17 -7.51 6.25
C CYS A 25 15.83 -8.00 6.83
N SER A 26 15.86 -8.95 7.77
CA SER A 26 14.62 -9.61 8.24
C SER A 26 13.57 -8.64 8.80
N GLU A 27 13.99 -7.57 9.47
CA GLU A 27 13.11 -6.56 10.05
C GLU A 27 12.51 -5.66 8.97
N ASP A 28 13.34 -5.13 8.07
CA ASP A 28 12.92 -4.27 6.96
C ASP A 28 12.02 -5.02 5.98
N ARG A 29 12.34 -6.29 5.68
CA ARG A 29 11.50 -7.16 4.84
C ARG A 29 10.11 -7.32 5.41
N ARG A 30 10.01 -7.60 6.72
CA ARG A 30 8.71 -7.76 7.40
C ARG A 30 7.92 -6.45 7.34
N LEU A 31 8.57 -5.33 7.62
CA LEU A 31 7.93 -4.01 7.57
C LEU A 31 7.46 -3.66 6.17
N PHE A 32 8.29 -3.91 5.15
CA PHE A 32 7.98 -3.66 3.75
C PHE A 32 6.79 -4.49 3.27
N LEU A 33 6.78 -5.80 3.54
CA LEU A 33 5.65 -6.66 3.18
C LEU A 33 4.36 -6.28 3.89
N GLN A 34 4.45 -5.89 5.17
CA GLN A 34 3.28 -5.37 5.90
C GLN A 34 2.76 -4.08 5.25
N MET A 35 3.65 -3.16 4.89
CA MET A 35 3.30 -1.92 4.20
C MET A 35 2.57 -2.18 2.87
N LEU A 36 3.05 -3.15 2.07
CA LEU A 36 2.37 -3.55 0.82
C LEU A 36 0.99 -4.18 1.09
N ASN A 37 0.90 -5.06 2.10
CA ASN A 37 -0.35 -5.73 2.47
C ASN A 37 -1.43 -4.73 2.95
N ASP A 38 -1.03 -3.63 3.60
CA ASP A 38 -1.94 -2.56 4.02
C ASP A 38 -2.63 -1.84 2.83
N CYS A 39 -2.16 -2.04 1.59
CA CYS A 39 -2.80 -1.51 0.38
C CYS A 39 -4.03 -2.31 -0.05
N HIS A 40 -4.24 -3.55 0.43
CA HIS A 40 -5.41 -4.35 0.06
C HIS A 40 -6.75 -3.68 0.39
N ARG A 41 -6.80 -2.86 1.44
CA ARG A 41 -8.00 -2.06 1.78
C ARG A 41 -8.37 -1.01 0.71
N TYR A 42 -7.47 -0.74 -0.22
CA TYR A 42 -7.65 0.19 -1.34
C TYR A 42 -7.64 -0.53 -2.71
N SER A 43 -7.73 -1.87 -2.73
CA SER A 43 -7.77 -2.70 -3.94
C SER A 43 -8.74 -2.16 -4.99
N ASN A 44 -9.97 -1.80 -4.61
CA ASN A 44 -10.94 -1.22 -5.54
C ASN A 44 -10.45 0.08 -6.21
N ALA A 45 -9.78 0.97 -5.46
CA ALA A 45 -9.27 2.23 -5.99
C ALA A 45 -8.04 2.01 -6.89
N ILE A 46 -7.18 1.07 -6.51
CA ILE A 46 -6.01 0.67 -7.30
C ILE A 46 -6.46 0.04 -8.62
N ASN A 47 -7.38 -0.92 -8.55
CA ASN A 47 -7.91 -1.64 -9.72
C ASN A 47 -8.74 -0.72 -10.63
N ALA A 48 -9.37 0.33 -10.09
CA ALA A 48 -10.08 1.34 -10.88
C ALA A 48 -9.15 2.21 -11.73
N LYS A 49 -7.87 2.39 -11.31
CA LYS A 49 -6.89 3.07 -12.17
C LYS A 49 -6.57 2.24 -13.42
N GLY A 50 -6.57 0.91 -13.28
CA GLY A 50 -6.28 -0.02 -14.35
C GLY A 50 -4.81 -0.03 -14.80
N GLU A 51 -4.56 -0.85 -15.81
CA GLU A 51 -3.29 -0.95 -16.54
C GLU A 51 -3.11 0.26 -17.49
N PRO A 52 -1.88 0.64 -17.89
CA PRO A 52 -0.63 -0.11 -17.83
C PRO A 52 0.30 0.26 -16.67
N PHE A 53 -0.20 1.03 -15.69
CA PHE A 53 0.63 1.69 -14.66
C PHE A 53 0.17 1.32 -13.24
N PRO A 54 0.25 0.02 -12.86
CA PRO A 54 -0.23 -0.47 -11.57
C PRO A 54 0.68 -0.02 -10.40
N ALA A 55 1.99 0.06 -10.63
CA ALA A 55 2.97 0.51 -9.65
C ALA A 55 2.64 1.91 -9.12
N GLU A 56 2.22 2.85 -9.96
CA GLU A 56 1.92 4.21 -9.52
C GLU A 56 0.60 4.28 -8.75
N ALA A 57 -0.38 3.41 -9.00
CA ALA A 57 -1.57 3.30 -8.13
C ALA A 57 -1.18 2.80 -6.74
N LEU A 58 -0.32 1.76 -6.67
CA LEU A 58 0.19 1.22 -5.42
C LEU A 58 0.99 2.29 -4.65
N LEU A 59 1.95 2.95 -5.31
CA LEU A 59 2.76 4.01 -4.72
C LEU A 59 1.92 5.20 -4.23
N MET A 60 0.93 5.65 -5.02
CA MET A 60 0.02 6.70 -4.58
C MET A 60 -0.82 6.28 -3.38
N THR A 61 -1.23 5.02 -3.31
CA THR A 61 -1.94 4.47 -2.15
C THR A 61 -1.06 4.48 -0.90
N LEU A 62 0.22 4.09 -1.03
CA LEU A 62 1.19 4.15 0.06
C LEU A 62 1.37 5.57 0.57
N VAL A 63 1.58 6.54 -0.32
CA VAL A 63 1.69 7.96 0.05
C VAL A 63 0.42 8.45 0.75
N PHE A 64 -0.76 8.05 0.26
CA PHE A 64 -2.04 8.43 0.87
C PHE A 64 -2.22 7.86 2.28
N ILE A 65 -1.85 6.58 2.50
CA ILE A 65 -1.85 5.94 3.82
C ILE A 65 -0.98 6.73 4.79
N GLN A 66 0.25 7.05 4.39
CA GLN A 66 1.18 7.80 5.22
C GLN A 66 0.67 9.22 5.52
N HIS A 67 0.10 9.89 4.52
CA HIS A 67 -0.51 11.22 4.70
C HIS A 67 -1.66 11.20 5.72
N LYS A 68 -2.51 10.15 5.72
CA LYS A 68 -3.56 9.97 6.72
C LYS A 68 -2.99 9.79 8.13
N MET A 69 -1.93 9.00 8.29
CA MET A 69 -1.27 8.79 9.59
C MET A 69 -0.67 10.09 10.12
N ILE A 70 0.05 10.83 9.28
CA ILE A 70 0.63 12.14 9.63
C ILE A 70 -0.48 13.12 10.03
N SER A 71 -1.53 13.22 9.23
CA SER A 71 -2.69 14.09 9.52
C SER A 71 -3.36 13.74 10.85
N TRP A 72 -3.47 12.44 11.16
CA TRP A 72 -4.03 11.98 12.43
C TRP A 72 -3.12 12.35 13.61
N LEU A 73 -1.80 12.13 13.49
CA LEU A 73 -0.82 12.48 14.53
C LEU A 73 -0.83 13.99 14.82
N ILE A 74 -0.88 14.83 13.79
CA ILE A 74 -0.97 16.28 13.93
C ILE A 74 -2.24 16.66 14.71
N LYS A 75 -3.41 16.12 14.31
CA LYS A 75 -4.68 16.37 15.01
C LYS A 75 -4.66 15.90 16.46
N TYR A 76 -4.10 14.72 16.73
CA TYR A 76 -3.96 14.18 18.07
C TYR A 76 -3.09 15.09 18.95
N ARG A 77 -1.95 15.56 18.44
CA ARG A 77 -1.08 16.51 19.14
C ARG A 77 -1.80 17.82 19.47
N TYR A 78 -2.56 18.38 18.53
CA TYR A 78 -3.35 19.60 18.78
C TYR A 78 -4.41 19.41 19.88
N LYS A 79 -5.05 18.22 19.96
CA LYS A 79 -6.03 17.92 21.02
C LYS A 79 -5.38 17.78 22.39
N LYS A 80 -4.17 17.22 22.48
CA LYS A 80 -3.46 17.03 23.75
C LYS A 80 -2.92 18.34 24.35
N LEU A 81 -2.71 19.36 23.52
CA LEU A 81 -2.18 20.67 23.93
C LEU A 81 -3.27 21.66 24.37
N LYS A 82 -4.55 21.31 24.22
CA LYS A 82 -5.70 22.06 24.73
C LYS A 82 -6.25 21.34 25.95
#